data_AF-A0ABD2G0Z3-F1
#
_entry.id   AF-A0ABD2G0Z3-F1
#
_cell.length_a   1.000
_cell.length_b   1.000
_cell.length_c   1.000
_cell.angle_alpha   90.00
_cell.angle_beta   90.00
_cell.angle_gamma   90.00
#
_symmetry.space_group_name_H-M   'P 1'
#
loop_
_entity.id
_entity.type
_entity.pdbx_description
1 polymer ?
#
loop_
_entity_poly.entity_id
_entity_poly.type
_entity_poly.pdbx_seq_one_letter_code
_entity_poly.pdbx_strand_id
1 'polypeptide(L)'
;MKPALHRILLLQLLTTLGLHALGSEIINGEKVPDNKMLFMASVQNSRNKHICGGFLINKDFVVTAAHCDDGIPTSVVLGTHNLKKIDDTMRYSVKRCKHPSYEKVDKGSDIMLLKLSKKARLNKRLQPISLPKTKTKIKKKSVQCSWMGPNKCW
;
A
#
# COMPACT_ATOMS: atom_id res chain seq x y z
N MET A 1 -35.20 -32.26 20.85
CA MET A 1 -34.02 -32.30 19.94
C MET A 1 -33.87 -31.09 19.00
N LYS A 2 -34.92 -30.30 18.72
CA LYS A 2 -34.84 -29.10 17.85
C LYS A 2 -34.12 -27.84 18.42
N PRO A 3 -34.10 -27.55 19.74
CA PRO A 3 -33.52 -26.29 20.23
C PRO A 3 -31.99 -26.30 20.31
N ALA A 4 -31.38 -27.49 20.44
CA ALA A 4 -29.93 -27.65 20.45
C ALA A 4 -29.33 -27.39 19.06
N LEU A 5 -29.99 -27.86 17.99
CA LEU A 5 -29.55 -27.66 16.61
C LEU A 5 -29.56 -26.17 16.23
N HIS A 6 -30.59 -25.43 16.68
CA HIS A 6 -30.70 -23.99 16.42
C HIS A 6 -29.64 -23.18 17.16
N ARG A 7 -29.32 -23.55 18.41
CA ARG A 7 -28.24 -22.94 19.19
C ARG A 7 -26.86 -23.22 18.57
N ILE A 8 -26.63 -24.42 18.05
CA ILE A 8 -25.39 -24.79 17.37
C ILE A 8 -25.25 -24.01 16.05
N LEU A 9 -26.33 -23.87 15.27
CA LEU A 9 -26.33 -23.11 14.02
C LEU A 9 -26.06 -21.62 14.24
N LEU A 10 -26.67 -21.03 15.28
CA LEU A 10 -26.40 -19.65 15.70
C LEU A 10 -24.94 -19.46 16.13
N LEU A 11 -24.37 -20.41 16.90
CA LEU A 11 -22.97 -20.35 17.32
C LEU A 11 -22.00 -20.38 16.13
N GLN A 12 -22.29 -21.18 15.10
CA GLN A 12 -21.49 -21.26 13.88
C GLN A 12 -21.62 -20.01 13.00
N LEU A 13 -22.78 -19.35 13.00
CA LEU A 13 -22.98 -18.08 12.30
C LEU A 13 -22.18 -16.94 12.94
N LEU A 14 -22.07 -16.92 14.28
CA LEU A 14 -21.31 -15.90 15.01
C LEU A 14 -19.80 -16.06 14.83
N THR A 15 -19.27 -17.29 14.76
CA THR A 15 -17.83 -17.51 14.56
C THR A 15 -17.36 -17.21 13.14
N THR A 16 -18.21 -17.41 12.14
CA THR A 16 -17.89 -17.11 10.73
C THR A 16 -17.88 -15.61 10.40
N LEU A 17 -18.64 -14.79 11.15
CA LEU A 17 -18.58 -13.32 11.02
C LEU A 17 -17.27 -12.72 11.55
N GLY A 18 -16.62 -13.34 12.54
CA GLY A 18 -15.40 -12.83 13.18
C GLY A 18 -14.12 -12.95 12.35
N LEU A 19 -14.12 -13.75 11.27
CA LEU A 19 -12.88 -14.10 10.54
C LEU A 19 -12.51 -13.14 9.39
N HIS A 20 -13.31 -12.10 9.12
CA HIS A 20 -13.16 -11.26 7.93
C HIS A 20 -12.50 -9.88 8.15
N ALA A 21 -11.96 -9.58 9.33
CA ALA A 21 -11.32 -8.29 9.62
C ALA A 21 -9.78 -8.38 9.73
N LEU A 22 -9.11 -9.06 8.81
CA LEU A 22 -7.65 -8.92 8.64
C LEU A 22 -7.35 -7.64 7.85
N GLY A 23 -7.62 -6.49 8.46
CA GLY A 23 -7.10 -5.20 8.02
C GLY A 23 -6.18 -4.66 9.11
N SER A 24 -4.91 -4.41 8.79
CA SER A 24 -4.01 -3.75 9.74
C SER A 24 -4.46 -2.30 9.96
N GLU A 25 -4.91 -1.99 11.17
CA GLU A 25 -5.21 -0.61 11.55
C GLU A 25 -3.93 0.10 12.01
N ILE A 26 -3.83 1.40 11.72
CA ILE A 26 -2.80 2.24 12.33
C ILE A 26 -3.23 2.55 13.76
N ILE A 27 -2.72 1.75 14.70
CA ILE A 27 -2.97 1.89 16.14
C ILE A 27 -2.26 3.16 16.63
N ASN A 28 -2.98 4.03 17.34
CA ASN A 28 -2.47 5.27 17.95
C ASN A 28 -1.81 6.30 17.00
N GLY A 29 -1.97 6.16 15.67
CA GLY A 29 -1.50 7.18 14.72
C GLY A 29 -2.47 8.34 14.54
N GLU A 30 -1.91 9.49 14.16
CA GLU A 30 -2.64 10.69 13.77
C GLU A 30 -2.76 10.81 12.25
N LYS A 31 -3.82 11.50 11.81
CA LYS A 31 -4.01 11.80 10.39
C LYS A 31 -2.93 12.79 9.93
N VAL A 32 -2.24 12.45 8.84
CA VAL A 32 -1.23 13.32 8.24
C VAL A 32 -1.92 14.51 7.53
N PRO A 33 -1.34 15.72 7.49
CA PRO A 33 -1.86 16.80 6.65
C PRO A 33 -1.74 16.47 5.15
N ASP A 34 -2.77 16.83 4.37
CA ASP A 34 -2.90 16.57 2.93
C ASP A 34 -1.66 16.94 2.08
N ASN A 35 -0.83 17.88 2.54
CA ASN A 35 0.32 18.40 1.79
C ASN A 35 1.69 17.80 2.18
N LYS A 36 1.76 16.85 3.11
CA LYS A 36 3.06 16.31 3.57
C LYS A 36 3.56 15.11 2.75
N MET A 37 2.66 14.19 2.38
CA MET A 37 3.04 12.87 1.85
C MET A 37 2.69 12.73 0.36
N LEU A 38 3.15 13.70 -0.44
CA LEU A 38 2.77 13.87 -1.86
C LEU A 38 3.25 12.74 -2.79
N PHE A 39 4.08 11.83 -2.30
CA PHE A 39 4.68 10.72 -3.05
C PHE A 39 4.02 9.37 -2.75
N MET A 40 2.99 9.32 -1.91
CA MET A 40 2.35 8.08 -1.52
C MET A 40 1.62 7.41 -2.67
N ALA A 41 1.78 6.09 -2.73
CA ALA A 41 1.08 5.23 -3.65
C ALA A 41 0.28 4.17 -2.90
N SER A 42 -0.99 4.04 -3.27
CA SER A 42 -1.82 2.90 -2.89
C SER A 42 -1.71 1.86 -3.99
N VAL A 43 -1.04 0.74 -3.71
CA VAL A 43 -0.88 -0.39 -4.62
C VAL A 43 -2.15 -1.23 -4.56
N GLN A 44 -2.75 -1.52 -5.72
CA GLN A 44 -4.05 -2.17 -5.82
C GLN A 44 -4.03 -3.40 -6.74
N ASN A 45 -4.86 -4.39 -6.40
CA ASN A 45 -5.10 -5.56 -7.22
C ASN A 45 -6.20 -5.32 -8.27
N SER A 46 -6.53 -6.36 -9.04
CA SER A 46 -7.56 -6.31 -10.11
C SER A 46 -8.96 -5.91 -9.63
N ARG A 47 -9.25 -6.04 -8.33
CA ARG A 47 -10.52 -5.65 -7.72
C ARG A 47 -10.51 -4.21 -7.18
N ASN A 48 -9.51 -3.40 -7.54
CA ASN A 48 -9.26 -2.07 -7.01
C ASN A 48 -9.12 -2.02 -5.47
N LYS A 49 -8.77 -3.15 -4.85
CA LYS A 49 -8.54 -3.23 -3.40
C LYS A 49 -7.10 -2.85 -3.10
N HIS A 50 -6.89 -1.99 -2.11
CA HIS A 50 -5.58 -1.71 -1.55
C HIS A 50 -4.96 -2.99 -0.97
N ILE A 51 -3.72 -3.28 -1.37
CA ILE A 51 -2.96 -4.45 -0.92
C ILE A 51 -1.64 -4.07 -0.27
N CYS A 52 -1.03 -2.95 -0.70
CA CYS A 52 0.25 -2.48 -0.19
C CYS A 52 0.38 -0.96 -0.35
N GLY A 53 1.31 -0.37 0.39
CA GLY A 53 1.81 0.98 0.14
C GLY A 53 2.94 0.99 -0.88
N GLY A 54 3.32 2.18 -1.33
CA GLY A 54 4.49 2.41 -2.18
C GLY A 54 4.81 3.90 -2.28
N PHE A 55 5.89 4.22 -3.00
CA PHE A 55 6.37 5.59 -3.15
C PHE A 55 6.66 5.92 -4.61
N LEU A 56 6.13 7.03 -5.11
CA LEU A 56 6.48 7.59 -6.41
C LEU A 56 7.92 8.12 -6.36
N ILE A 57 8.83 7.56 -7.16
CA ILE A 57 10.25 7.96 -7.18
C ILE A 57 10.59 8.83 -8.41
N ASN A 58 9.79 8.76 -9.46
CA ASN A 58 9.81 9.65 -10.62
C ASN A 58 8.47 9.53 -11.37
N LYS A 59 8.32 10.17 -12.53
CA LYS A 59 7.07 10.16 -13.30
C LYS A 59 6.67 8.78 -13.85
N ASP A 60 7.59 7.83 -13.91
CA ASP A 60 7.40 6.53 -14.57
C ASP A 60 7.37 5.36 -13.59
N PHE A 61 7.84 5.55 -12.34
CA PHE A 61 8.06 4.46 -11.40
C PHE A 61 7.56 4.75 -9.98
N VAL A 62 6.89 3.74 -9.44
CA VAL A 62 6.62 3.59 -8.00
C VAL A 62 7.51 2.47 -7.46
N VAL A 63 8.09 2.65 -6.29
CA VAL A 63 8.78 1.59 -5.53
C VAL A 63 7.86 1.03 -4.45
N THR A 64 7.90 -0.29 -4.27
CA THR A 64 7.17 -1.05 -3.24
C THR A 64 8.05 -2.20 -2.77
N ALA A 65 7.61 -2.95 -1.74
CA ALA A 65 8.23 -4.22 -1.38
C ALA A 65 7.96 -5.29 -2.45
N ALA A 66 8.88 -6.25 -2.63
CA ALA A 66 8.72 -7.35 -3.56
C ALA A 66 7.69 -8.38 -3.11
N HIS A 67 7.53 -8.59 -1.79
CA HIS A 67 6.50 -9.47 -1.25
C HIS A 67 5.07 -8.99 -1.57
N CYS A 68 4.88 -7.70 -1.86
CA CYS A 68 3.59 -7.18 -2.31
C CYS A 68 3.09 -7.80 -3.62
N ASP A 69 3.97 -8.49 -4.36
CA ASP A 69 3.60 -9.25 -5.55
C ASP A 69 2.62 -10.39 -5.26
N ASP A 70 2.56 -10.89 -4.01
CA ASP A 70 1.60 -11.91 -3.57
C ASP A 70 0.15 -11.43 -3.70
N GLY A 71 -0.07 -10.12 -3.58
CA GLY A 71 -1.38 -9.48 -3.81
C GLY A 71 -1.72 -9.26 -5.28
N ILE A 72 -0.82 -9.62 -6.20
CA ILE A 72 -0.90 -9.44 -7.66
C ILE A 72 -1.26 -7.99 -8.02
N PRO A 73 -0.34 -7.03 -7.83
CA PRO A 73 -0.55 -5.63 -8.20
C PRO A 73 -0.91 -5.46 -9.68
N THR A 74 -1.99 -4.75 -9.96
CA THR A 74 -2.42 -4.41 -11.33
C THR A 74 -2.43 -2.91 -11.58
N SER A 75 -2.59 -2.11 -10.52
CA SER A 75 -2.59 -0.66 -10.62
C SER A 75 -2.06 0.00 -9.35
N VAL A 76 -1.74 1.29 -9.48
CA VAL A 76 -1.47 2.18 -8.35
C VAL A 76 -2.40 3.39 -8.42
N VAL A 77 -2.75 3.91 -7.25
CA VAL A 77 -3.48 5.17 -7.08
C VAL A 77 -2.55 6.20 -6.46
N LEU A 78 -2.49 7.38 -7.07
CA LEU A 78 -1.56 8.46 -6.74
C LEU A 78 -2.31 9.80 -6.57
N GLY A 79 -1.79 10.68 -5.71
CA GLY A 79 -2.24 12.09 -5.64
C GLY A 79 -3.57 12.32 -4.91
N THR A 80 -3.95 11.41 -4.01
CA THR A 80 -5.14 11.52 -3.17
C THR A 80 -4.83 11.27 -1.70
N HIS A 81 -5.57 11.96 -0.84
CA HIS A 81 -5.55 11.82 0.62
C HIS A 81 -6.77 11.00 1.12
N ASN A 82 -7.61 10.50 0.20
CA ASN A 82 -8.81 9.73 0.53
C ASN A 82 -9.10 8.68 -0.55
N LEU A 83 -8.85 7.41 -0.24
CA LEU A 83 -9.10 6.28 -1.14
C LEU A 83 -10.59 6.00 -1.39
N LYS A 84 -11.51 6.67 -0.69
CA LYS A 84 -12.96 6.65 -1.00
C LYS A 84 -13.32 7.65 -2.10
N LYS A 85 -12.44 8.60 -2.43
CA LYS A 85 -12.64 9.64 -3.45
C LYS A 85 -11.56 9.52 -4.53
N ILE A 86 -11.57 8.40 -5.23
CA ILE A 86 -10.63 8.12 -6.33
C ILE A 86 -11.33 8.40 -7.66
N ASP A 87 -10.65 9.14 -8.53
CA ASP A 87 -11.03 9.28 -9.93
C ASP A 87 -10.10 8.43 -10.83
N ASP A 88 -10.51 8.19 -12.08
CA ASP A 88 -9.73 7.42 -13.05
C ASP A 88 -8.43 8.10 -13.48
N THR A 89 -8.30 9.42 -13.27
CA THR A 89 -7.07 10.17 -13.57
C THR A 89 -5.96 9.90 -12.55
N MET A 90 -6.33 9.48 -11.34
CA MET A 90 -5.43 9.08 -10.27
C MET A 90 -4.93 7.64 -10.40
N ARG A 91 -5.54 6.83 -11.27
CA ARG A 91 -5.24 5.41 -11.44
C ARG A 91 -4.28 5.16 -12.60
N TYR A 92 -3.27 4.33 -12.34
CA TYR A 92 -2.23 3.96 -13.30
C TYR A 92 -2.07 2.44 -13.30
N SER A 93 -2.28 1.79 -14.44
CA SER A 93 -1.90 0.38 -14.62
C SER A 93 -0.39 0.23 -14.51
N VAL A 94 0.09 -0.92 -14.04
CA VAL A 94 1.52 -1.11 -13.79
C VAL A 94 2.09 -2.39 -14.39
N LYS A 95 3.36 -2.32 -14.82
CA LYS A 95 4.20 -3.49 -15.06
C LYS A 95 5.09 -3.72 -13.84
N ARG A 96 5.08 -4.95 -13.33
CA ARG A 96 5.81 -5.37 -12.12
C ARG A 96 7.23 -5.80 -12.49
N CYS A 97 8.22 -5.26 -11.79
CA CYS A 97 9.64 -5.55 -11.97
C CYS A 97 10.28 -5.83 -10.61
N LYS A 98 10.24 -7.10 -10.17
CA LYS A 98 10.87 -7.55 -8.92
C LYS A 98 12.39 -7.47 -9.01
N HIS A 99 13.05 -7.23 -7.89
CA HIS A 99 14.50 -7.37 -7.82
C HIS A 99 14.91 -8.81 -8.21
N PRO A 100 15.90 -9.02 -9.08
CA PRO A 100 16.24 -10.35 -9.60
C PRO A 100 16.75 -11.32 -8.52
N SER A 101 17.29 -10.80 -7.42
CA SER A 101 17.74 -11.62 -6.27
C SER A 101 16.69 -11.75 -5.15
N TYR A 102 15.46 -11.25 -5.34
CA TYR A 102 14.40 -11.49 -4.38
C TYR A 102 13.93 -12.94 -4.48
N GLU A 103 14.06 -13.67 -3.37
CA GLU A 103 13.55 -15.04 -3.26
C GLU A 103 12.40 -15.14 -2.25
N LYS A 104 12.60 -14.56 -1.06
CA LYS A 104 11.64 -14.51 0.04
C LYS A 104 12.04 -13.40 1.03
N VAL A 105 11.10 -12.97 1.86
CA VAL A 105 11.25 -11.83 2.78
C VAL A 105 12.50 -11.93 3.67
N ASP A 106 12.79 -13.11 4.20
CA ASP A 106 13.93 -13.37 5.10
C ASP A 106 15.29 -13.45 4.40
N LYS A 107 15.32 -13.52 3.06
CA LYS A 107 16.56 -13.49 2.25
C LYS A 107 16.92 -12.09 1.75
N GLY A 108 16.14 -11.07 2.08
CA GLY A 108 16.39 -9.68 1.70
C GLY A 108 16.04 -9.38 0.23
N SER A 109 16.55 -8.26 -0.28
CA SER A 109 16.19 -7.70 -1.60
C SER A 109 14.68 -7.52 -1.80
N ASP A 110 13.93 -7.26 -0.71
CA ASP A 110 12.48 -7.08 -0.72
C ASP A 110 12.09 -5.72 -1.31
N ILE A 111 12.38 -5.55 -2.60
CA ILE A 111 12.14 -4.33 -3.37
C ILE A 111 11.63 -4.67 -4.77
N MET A 112 10.61 -3.96 -5.21
CA MET A 112 10.03 -4.09 -6.53
C MET A 112 9.71 -2.70 -7.09
N LEU A 113 9.98 -2.54 -8.39
CA LEU A 113 9.54 -1.38 -9.15
C LEU A 113 8.24 -1.69 -9.87
N LEU A 114 7.31 -0.75 -9.81
CA LEU A 114 6.08 -0.73 -10.58
C LEU A 114 6.20 0.36 -11.65
N LYS A 115 6.39 -0.05 -12.91
CA LYS A 115 6.44 0.86 -14.05
C LYS A 115 5.02 1.26 -14.44
N LEU A 116 4.71 2.55 -14.42
CA LEU A 116 3.40 3.09 -14.78
C LEU A 116 3.18 2.95 -16.29
N SER A 117 1.94 2.65 -16.70
CA SER A 117 1.55 2.59 -18.12
C SER A 117 1.62 3.94 -18.83
N LYS A 118 1.50 5.03 -18.06
CA LYS A 118 1.63 6.43 -18.51
C LYS A 118 2.34 7.25 -17.44
N LYS A 119 3.01 8.32 -17.85
CA LYS A 119 3.69 9.24 -16.93
C LYS A 119 2.71 9.87 -15.95
N ALA A 120 3.07 9.89 -14.67
CA ALA A 120 2.34 10.58 -13.62
C ALA A 120 2.32 12.10 -13.88
N ARG A 121 1.13 12.70 -13.77
CA ARG A 121 0.94 14.15 -13.92
C ARG A 121 1.23 14.87 -12.61
N LEU A 122 2.49 15.28 -12.43
CA LEU A 122 2.92 15.98 -11.23
C LEU A 122 2.17 17.31 -11.04
N ASN A 123 1.82 17.61 -9.79
CA ASN A 123 1.09 18.82 -9.40
C ASN A 123 1.29 19.09 -7.89
N LYS A 124 0.56 20.08 -7.34
CA LYS A 124 0.66 20.45 -5.91
C LYS A 124 0.32 19.32 -4.94
N ARG A 125 -0.39 18.27 -5.38
CA ARG A 125 -0.79 17.09 -4.60
C ARG A 125 -0.03 15.81 -4.97
N LEU A 126 0.84 15.84 -5.98
CA LEU A 126 1.58 14.67 -6.43
C LEU A 126 3.01 15.05 -6.85
N GLN A 127 3.99 14.62 -6.06
CA GLN A 127 5.40 14.87 -6.30
C GLN A 127 6.21 13.61 -5.97
N PRO A 128 7.31 13.31 -6.68
CA PRO A 128 8.15 12.17 -6.36
C PRO A 128 9.01 12.42 -5.10
N ILE A 129 9.33 11.35 -4.37
CA ILE A 129 10.33 11.40 -3.29
C ILE A 129 11.74 11.38 -3.88
N SER A 130 12.66 12.13 -3.27
CA SER A 130 14.08 12.08 -3.61
C SER A 130 14.75 10.85 -2.99
N LEU A 131 15.41 10.06 -3.82
CA LEU A 131 16.23 8.94 -3.35
C LEU A 131 17.64 9.42 -2.97
N PRO A 132 18.30 8.79 -1.98
CA PRO A 132 19.70 9.06 -1.67
C PRO A 132 20.59 8.78 -2.88
N LYS A 133 21.47 9.74 -3.25
CA LYS A 133 22.35 9.63 -4.43
C LYS A 133 23.62 8.83 -4.17
N THR A 134 23.98 8.61 -2.91
CA THR A 134 25.23 7.97 -2.50
C THR A 134 24.97 6.89 -1.45
N LYS A 135 25.93 5.97 -1.27
CA LYS A 135 25.97 5.03 -0.13
C LYS A 135 26.27 5.81 1.16
N THR A 136 25.35 6.68 1.57
CA THR A 136 25.50 7.47 2.77
C THR A 136 25.18 6.56 3.95
N LYS A 137 26.13 6.34 4.86
CA LYS A 137 25.80 5.79 6.18
C LYS A 137 24.77 6.74 6.78
N ILE A 138 23.52 6.30 6.89
CA ILE A 138 22.47 7.09 7.53
C ILE A 138 22.92 7.25 8.99
N LYS A 139 23.42 8.44 9.33
CA LYS A 139 23.69 8.80 10.73
C LYS A 139 22.35 8.67 11.45
N LYS A 140 22.30 7.98 12.59
CA LYS A 140 21.14 7.82 13.49
C LYS A 140 20.66 9.17 14.09
N LYS A 141 20.57 10.24 13.30
CA LYS A 141 19.82 11.44 13.67
C LYS A 141 18.40 11.23 13.17
N SER A 142 17.57 10.70 14.07
CA SER A 142 16.09 10.75 14.05
C SER A 142 15.47 10.76 12.65
N VAL A 143 15.51 9.61 11.95
CA VAL A 143 14.58 9.38 10.84
C VAL A 143 13.20 9.28 11.48
N GLN A 144 12.37 10.31 11.35
CA GLN A 144 10.99 10.25 11.79
C GLN A 144 10.24 9.33 10.82
N CYS A 145 10.12 8.06 11.18
CA CYS A 145 9.36 7.08 10.41
C CYS A 145 7.86 7.33 10.64
N SER A 146 7.20 7.92 9.65
CA SER A 146 5.73 7.98 9.63
C SER A 146 5.18 6.70 8.98
N TRP A 147 4.44 5.91 9.75
CA TRP A 147 3.77 4.70 9.28
C TRP A 147 2.41 5.03 8.67
N MET A 148 2.08 4.40 7.54
CA MET A 148 0.81 4.62 6.84
C MET A 148 0.25 3.26 6.43
N GLY A 149 -1.02 3.02 6.74
CA GLY A 149 -1.65 1.71 6.64
C GLY A 149 -3.09 1.81 6.14
N PRO A 150 -3.74 0.68 5.84
CA PRO A 150 -4.95 0.63 5.02
C PRO A 150 -6.17 1.33 5.63
N ASN A 151 -6.18 1.63 6.94
CA ASN A 151 -7.38 2.06 7.66
C ASN A 151 -7.33 3.46 8.28
N LYS A 152 -6.23 4.22 8.13
CA LYS A 152 -6.24 5.66 8.44
C LYS A 152 -5.83 6.42 7.19
N CYS A 153 -6.72 7.29 6.75
CA CYS A 153 -6.58 8.09 5.54
C CYS A 153 -5.16 8.65 5.43
N TRP A 154 -4.48 8.18 4.39
CA TRP A 154 -3.21 8.69 3.86
C TRP A 154 -3.27 10.18 3.68
#